data_AF-A0A938THV0-F1
#
_entry.id   AF-A0A938THV0-F1
#
_cell.length_a   1.000
_cell.length_b   1.000
_cell.length_c   1.000
_cell.angle_alpha   90.00
_cell.angle_beta   90.00
_cell.angle_gamma   90.00
#
_symmetry.space_group_name_H-M   'P 1'
#
loop_
_entity.id
_entity.type
_entity.pdbx_description
1 polymer ?
#
loop_
_entity_poly.entity_id
_entity_poly.type
_entity_poly.pdbx_seq_one_letter_code
_entity_poly.pdbx_strand_id
1 'polypeptide(L)'
;MYKHKGFTLVELMITVAIVAILAVVALRSYNNNTNTRQGALIESISTMERPQEDFRLRTGAYLTTAANVAAITAAIDWSPQRNEGTTYSIAAGANGSYQVTATDTTGVTVCRRLPANVAC
;
A
#
# COMPACT_ATOMS: atom_id res chain seq x y z
N MET A 1 -62.32 6.67 15.66
CA MET A 1 -62.20 6.28 14.24
C MET A 1 -60.75 6.44 13.80
N TYR A 2 -59.99 5.35 13.73
CA TYR A 2 -58.61 5.37 13.23
C TYR A 2 -58.62 5.36 11.70
N LYS A 3 -58.24 6.47 11.08
CA LYS A 3 -58.05 6.54 9.62
C LYS A 3 -56.78 5.76 9.29
N HIS A 4 -56.93 4.57 8.70
CA HIS A 4 -55.82 3.89 8.05
C HIS A 4 -55.35 4.76 6.88
N LYS A 5 -54.20 5.44 7.05
CA LYS A 5 -53.48 6.06 5.93
C LYS A 5 -52.79 4.92 5.17
N GLY A 6 -53.44 4.44 4.11
CA GLY A 6 -52.87 3.46 3.20
C GLY A 6 -51.79 4.08 2.30
N PHE A 7 -50.69 3.36 2.14
CA PHE A 7 -49.60 3.70 1.22
C PHE A 7 -50.09 3.62 -0.22
N THR A 8 -49.80 4.63 -1.05
CA THR A 8 -50.23 4.59 -2.46
C THR A 8 -49.21 3.82 -3.31
N LEU A 9 -49.70 3.16 -4.37
CA LEU A 9 -48.84 2.42 -5.32
C LEU A 9 -47.80 3.35 -5.98
N VAL A 10 -48.18 4.62 -6.19
CA VAL A 10 -47.32 5.68 -6.73
C VAL A 10 -46.20 6.04 -5.74
N GLU A 11 -46.51 6.10 -4.45
CA GLU A 11 -45.51 6.36 -3.40
C GLU A 11 -44.46 5.25 -3.32
N LEU A 12 -44.87 4.00 -3.55
CA LEU A 12 -43.96 2.86 -3.65
C LEU A 12 -43.10 2.90 -4.91
N MET A 13 -43.65 3.33 -6.05
CA MET A 13 -42.87 3.48 -7.29
C MET A 13 -41.78 4.55 -7.17
N ILE A 14 -42.09 5.69 -6.54
CA ILE A 14 -41.13 6.79 -6.36
C ILE A 14 -40.03 6.40 -5.37
N THR A 15 -40.38 5.74 -4.27
CA THR A 15 -39.38 5.31 -3.26
C THR A 15 -38.40 4.28 -3.83
N VAL A 16 -38.86 3.30 -4.61
CA VAL A 16 -37.99 2.34 -5.28
C VAL A 16 -37.08 3.03 -6.31
N ALA A 17 -37.58 4.01 -7.05
CA ALA A 17 -36.78 4.79 -7.99
C ALA A 17 -35.65 5.57 -7.29
N ILE A 18 -35.93 6.16 -6.13
CA ILE A 18 -34.92 6.89 -5.33
C ILE A 18 -33.87 5.92 -4.77
N VAL A 19 -34.29 4.77 -4.22
CA VAL A 19 -33.36 3.74 -3.71
C VAL A 19 -32.43 3.21 -4.81
N ALA A 20 -32.96 3.00 -6.02
CA ALA A 20 -32.17 2.56 -7.17
C ALA A 20 -31.08 3.58 -7.57
N ILE A 21 -31.38 4.89 -7.51
CA ILE A 21 -30.41 5.94 -7.81
C ILE A 21 -29.32 6.02 -6.72
N LEU A 22 -29.71 5.92 -5.44
CA LEU A 22 -28.77 5.99 -4.31
C LEU A 22 -27.80 4.79 -4.29
N ALA A 23 -28.25 3.60 -4.68
CA ALA A 23 -27.41 2.41 -4.75
C ALA A 23 -26.23 2.55 -5.72
N VAL A 24 -26.38 3.33 -6.81
CA VAL A 24 -25.33 3.52 -7.82
C VAL A 24 -24.19 4.42 -7.30
N VAL A 25 -24.48 5.37 -6.42
CA VAL A 25 -23.49 6.35 -5.93
C VAL A 25 -22.65 5.81 -4.78
N ALA A 26 -23.19 4.89 -3.97
CA ALA A 26 -22.57 4.44 -2.72
C ALA A 26 -21.26 3.63 -2.91
N LEU A 27 -21.01 3.04 -4.08
CA LEU A 27 -19.88 2.12 -4.30
C LEU A 27 -18.52 2.80 -4.53
N ARG A 28 -18.48 4.08 -4.92
CA ARG A 28 -17.24 4.70 -5.42
C ARG A 28 -16.18 5.02 -4.34
N SER A 29 -16.53 4.97 -3.06
CA SER A 29 -15.68 5.55 -1.99
C SER A 29 -14.59 4.62 -1.42
N TYR A 30 -14.69 3.29 -1.59
CA TYR A 30 -13.77 2.36 -0.91
C TYR A 30 -12.41 2.16 -1.61
N ASN A 31 -12.33 2.25 -2.94
CA ASN A 31 -11.14 1.84 -3.69
C ASN A 31 -10.01 2.88 -3.72
N ASN A 32 -10.28 4.15 -3.37
CA ASN A 32 -9.27 5.21 -3.52
C ASN A 32 -8.18 5.16 -2.45
N ASN A 33 -8.49 4.65 -1.25
CA ASN A 33 -7.56 4.69 -0.11
C ASN A 33 -6.44 3.65 -0.19
N THR A 34 -6.67 2.51 -0.86
CA THR A 34 -5.65 1.46 -0.97
C THR A 34 -4.57 1.82 -1.98
N ASN A 35 -4.94 2.48 -3.09
CA ASN A 35 -4.00 2.88 -4.15
C ASN A 35 -3.04 3.97 -3.68
N THR A 36 -3.52 4.94 -2.90
CA THR A 36 -2.67 6.01 -2.35
C THR A 36 -1.64 5.47 -1.36
N ARG A 37 -2.04 4.51 -0.52
CA ARG A 37 -1.15 3.85 0.46
C ARG A 37 -0.07 3.00 -0.22
N GLN A 38 -0.43 2.24 -1.26
CA GLN A 38 0.56 1.53 -2.07
C GLN A 38 1.57 2.47 -2.74
N GLY A 39 1.11 3.61 -3.27
CA GLY A 39 1.98 4.62 -3.86
C GLY A 39 3.04 5.15 -2.87
N ALA A 40 2.62 5.44 -1.63
CA ALA A 40 3.53 5.89 -0.57
C ALA A 40 4.57 4.82 -0.17
N LEU A 41 4.19 3.54 -0.17
CA LEU A 41 5.13 2.44 0.09
C LEU A 41 6.15 2.29 -1.04
N ILE A 42 5.73 2.41 -2.30
CA ILE A 42 6.62 2.35 -3.46
C ILE A 42 7.64 3.49 -3.43
N GLU A 43 7.18 4.71 -3.13
CA GLU A 43 8.06 5.88 -2.97
C GLU A 43 9.05 5.68 -1.82
N SER A 44 8.61 5.12 -0.69
CA SER A 44 9.50 4.82 0.43
C SER A 44 10.57 3.80 0.05
N ILE A 45 10.23 2.77 -0.73
CA ILE A 45 11.18 1.76 -1.22
C ILE A 45 12.22 2.40 -2.17
N SER A 46 11.83 3.31 -3.06
CA SER A 46 12.78 3.93 -4.00
C SER A 46 13.84 4.77 -3.31
N THR A 47 13.55 5.33 -2.12
CA THR A 47 14.57 6.04 -1.32
C THR A 47 15.73 5.14 -0.86
N MET A 48 15.56 3.81 -0.83
CA MET A 48 16.63 2.87 -0.48
C MET A 48 17.68 2.68 -1.58
N GLU A 49 17.41 3.09 -2.83
CA GLU A 49 18.32 2.87 -3.96
C GLU A 49 19.69 3.51 -3.75
N ARG A 50 19.71 4.75 -3.26
CA ARG A 50 20.96 5.50 -3.02
C ARG A 50 21.85 4.86 -1.95
N PRO A 51 21.38 4.61 -0.72
CA PRO A 51 22.22 4.00 0.31
C PRO A 51 22.63 2.56 -0.02
N GLN A 52 21.84 1.83 -0.80
CA GLN A 52 22.21 0.51 -1.32
C GLN A 52 23.36 0.60 -2.32
N GLU A 53 23.36 1.60 -3.20
CA GLU A 53 24.47 1.82 -4.12
C GLU A 53 25.74 2.25 -3.37
N ASP A 54 25.64 3.15 -2.41
CA ASP A 54 26.77 3.52 -1.54
C ASP A 54 27.32 2.33 -0.76
N PHE A 55 26.45 1.43 -0.28
CA PHE A 55 26.87 0.20 0.38
C PHE A 55 27.58 -0.76 -0.59
N ARG A 56 27.06 -0.91 -1.81
CA ARG A 56 27.70 -1.71 -2.86
C ARG A 56 29.06 -1.14 -3.27
N LEU A 57 29.21 0.18 -3.35
CA LEU A 57 30.51 0.81 -3.65
C LEU A 57 31.55 0.54 -2.55
N ARG A 58 31.11 0.41 -1.28
CA ARG A 58 31.99 0.16 -0.13
C ARG A 58 32.33 -1.32 0.07
N THR A 59 31.37 -2.22 -0.15
CA THR A 59 31.49 -3.65 0.18
C THR A 59 31.57 -4.57 -1.03
N GLY A 60 31.29 -4.06 -2.22
CA GLY A 60 31.25 -4.82 -3.48
C GLY A 60 29.93 -5.53 -3.76
N ALA A 61 28.97 -5.53 -2.83
CA ALA A 61 27.68 -6.21 -2.97
C ALA A 61 26.52 -5.39 -2.36
N TYR A 62 25.29 -5.63 -2.82
CA TYR A 62 24.10 -5.05 -2.19
C TYR A 62 23.79 -5.76 -0.86
N LEU A 63 23.10 -5.07 0.03
CA LEU A 63 22.55 -5.69 1.22
C LEU A 63 21.35 -6.56 0.83
N THR A 64 21.49 -7.87 0.98
CA THR A 64 20.47 -8.86 0.61
C THR A 64 19.72 -9.46 1.80
N THR A 65 20.09 -9.07 3.02
CA THR A 65 19.60 -9.75 4.23
C THR A 65 19.37 -8.74 5.34
N ALA A 66 18.11 -8.30 5.49
CA ALA A 66 17.68 -7.47 6.61
C ALA A 66 16.21 -7.72 6.93
N ALA A 67 15.88 -8.12 8.15
CA ALA A 67 14.51 -8.50 8.50
C ALA A 67 13.62 -7.34 8.94
N ASN A 68 14.22 -6.19 9.26
CA ASN A 68 13.58 -5.10 9.98
C ASN A 68 14.34 -3.78 9.76
N VAL A 69 13.63 -2.65 9.94
CA VAL A 69 14.18 -1.30 9.76
C VAL A 69 15.48 -1.09 10.54
N ALA A 70 15.56 -1.56 11.79
CA ALA A 70 16.77 -1.43 12.61
C ALA A 70 18.00 -2.11 11.98
N ALA A 71 17.83 -3.29 11.36
CA ALA A 71 18.92 -3.97 10.65
C ALA A 71 19.31 -3.23 9.37
N ILE A 72 18.34 -2.64 8.68
CA ILE A 72 18.59 -1.81 7.48
C ILE A 72 19.37 -0.55 7.87
N THR A 73 18.92 0.17 8.91
CA THR A 73 19.60 1.36 9.42
C THR A 73 21.02 1.04 9.88
N ALA A 74 21.23 -0.07 10.61
CA ALA A 74 22.57 -0.47 11.04
C ALA A 74 23.52 -0.80 9.87
N ALA A 75 23.00 -1.31 8.75
CA ALA A 75 23.81 -1.76 7.63
C ALA A 75 24.10 -0.64 6.61
N ILE A 76 23.10 0.19 6.30
CA ILE A 76 23.18 1.19 5.21
C ILE A 76 22.79 2.61 5.64
N ASP A 77 22.56 2.84 6.94
CA ASP A 77 22.14 4.14 7.49
C ASP A 77 20.86 4.71 6.85
N TRP A 78 19.99 3.81 6.38
CA TRP A 78 18.70 4.19 5.82
C TRP A 78 17.62 4.18 6.90
N SER A 79 16.72 5.16 6.83
CA SER A 79 15.50 5.24 7.64
C SER A 79 14.32 5.66 6.77
N PRO A 80 13.11 5.11 7.00
CA PRO A 80 11.93 5.54 6.25
C PRO A 80 11.58 6.99 6.61
N GLN A 81 11.23 7.80 5.60
CA GLN A 81 10.75 9.18 5.84
C GLN A 81 9.44 9.22 6.65
N ARG A 82 8.67 8.13 6.63
CA ARG A 82 7.44 7.98 7.38
C ARG A 82 7.44 6.64 8.11
N ASN A 83 7.43 6.69 9.44
CA ASN A 83 7.48 5.51 10.30
C ASN A 83 6.10 5.23 10.92
N GLU A 84 5.06 5.14 10.08
CA GLU A 84 3.66 4.89 10.49
C GLU A 84 3.44 3.41 10.87
N GLY A 85 4.39 2.78 11.56
CA GLY A 85 4.35 1.35 11.88
C GLY A 85 4.56 0.41 10.68
N THR A 86 5.02 0.95 9.55
CA THR A 86 5.37 0.17 8.36
C THR A 86 6.62 -0.67 8.63
N THR A 87 6.54 -1.97 8.39
CA THR A 87 7.69 -2.87 8.47
C THR A 87 8.37 -2.97 7.12
N TYR A 88 9.71 -3.01 7.13
CA TYR A 88 10.54 -3.14 5.94
C TYR A 88 11.49 -4.33 6.10
N SER A 89 11.60 -5.14 5.07
CA SER A 89 12.58 -6.22 4.98
C SER A 89 13.24 -6.26 3.61
N ILE A 90 14.47 -6.75 3.59
CA ILE A 90 15.31 -6.89 2.40
C ILE A 90 15.75 -8.35 2.30
N ALA A 91 15.48 -8.94 1.13
CA ALA A 91 15.84 -10.30 0.78
C ALA A 91 16.69 -10.35 -0.49
N ALA A 92 17.43 -11.44 -0.67
CA ALA A 92 18.20 -11.68 -1.87
C ALA A 92 17.27 -11.85 -3.07
N GLY A 93 17.49 -11.07 -4.13
CA GLY A 93 16.85 -11.27 -5.43
C GLY A 93 17.72 -12.11 -6.37
N ALA A 94 17.12 -12.58 -7.47
CA ALA A 94 17.86 -13.31 -8.49
C ALA A 94 18.88 -12.41 -9.22
N ASN A 95 20.00 -12.98 -9.67
CA ASN A 95 20.99 -12.32 -10.54
C ASN A 95 21.60 -11.02 -9.96
N GLY A 96 21.93 -11.00 -8.67
CA GLY A 96 22.55 -9.83 -8.03
C GLY A 96 21.60 -8.67 -7.78
N SER A 97 20.29 -8.90 -7.84
CA SER A 97 19.26 -7.96 -7.38
C SER A 97 18.95 -8.17 -5.90
N TYR A 98 18.28 -7.20 -5.29
CA TYR A 98 17.70 -7.33 -3.95
C TYR A 98 16.22 -7.00 -4.00
N GLN A 99 15.44 -7.61 -3.11
CA GLN A 99 14.01 -7.40 -3.01
C GLN A 99 13.71 -6.68 -1.71
N VAL A 100 12.95 -5.60 -1.78
CA VAL A 100 12.48 -4.85 -0.62
C VAL A 100 10.98 -5.09 -0.49
N THR A 101 10.57 -5.58 0.69
CA THR A 101 9.16 -5.74 1.05
C THR A 101 8.81 -4.71 2.11
N ALA A 102 7.77 -3.92 1.84
CA ALA A 102 7.20 -2.98 2.79
C ALA A 102 5.77 -3.42 3.13
N THR A 103 5.45 -3.53 4.42
CA THR A 103 4.11 -3.87 4.89
C THR A 103 3.60 -2.80 5.85
N ASP A 104 2.47 -2.21 5.50
CA ASP A 104 1.79 -1.19 6.31
C ASP A 104 0.97 -1.84 7.45
N THR A 105 0.64 -1.05 8.47
CA THR A 105 -0.17 -1.43 9.65
C THR A 105 -1.55 -1.97 9.32
N THR A 106 -2.10 -1.65 8.16
CA THR A 106 -3.40 -2.17 7.68
C THR A 106 -3.25 -3.48 6.89
N GLY A 107 -2.05 -4.06 6.81
CA GLY A 107 -1.79 -5.31 6.08
C GLY A 107 -1.60 -5.14 4.57
N VAL A 108 -1.46 -3.92 4.06
CA VAL A 108 -1.08 -3.71 2.65
C VAL A 108 0.42 -3.97 2.51
N THR A 109 0.78 -4.95 1.68
CA THR A 109 2.17 -5.31 1.39
C THR A 109 2.52 -4.96 -0.04
N VAL A 110 3.68 -4.33 -0.22
CA VAL A 110 4.29 -4.04 -1.52
C VAL A 110 5.69 -4.64 -1.54
N CYS A 111 6.00 -5.38 -2.59
CA CYS A 111 7.35 -5.89 -2.82
C CYS A 111 7.90 -5.36 -4.15
N ARG A 112 9.15 -4.89 -4.13
CA ARG A 112 9.88 -4.44 -5.33
C ARG A 112 11.26 -5.06 -5.39
N ARG A 113 11.67 -5.48 -6.58
CA ARG A 113 13.01 -5.95 -6.90
C ARG A 113 13.82 -4.83 -7.53
N LEU A 114 14.95 -4.50 -6.92
CA LEU A 114 15.86 -3.42 -7.32
C LEU A 114 17.21 -4.00 -7.77
N PRO A 115 17.91 -3.36 -8.72
CA PRO A 115 17.66 -2.03 -9.28
C PRO A 115 16.65 -1.98 -10.44
N ALA A 116 16.12 -3.12 -10.90
CA ALA A 116 15.17 -3.16 -12.02
C ALA A 116 13.82 -2.47 -11.73
N ASN A 117 13.56 -2.12 -10.47
CA ASN A 117 12.32 -1.54 -9.96
C ASN A 117 11.06 -2.22 -10.55
N VAL A 118 11.03 -3.55 -10.47
CA VAL A 118 9.88 -4.38 -10.88
C VAL A 118 9.19 -4.93 -9.64
N ALA A 119 7.90 -5.24 -9.73
CA ALA A 119 7.24 -5.99 -8.66
C ALA A 119 7.93 -7.34 -8.47
N CYS A 120 8.04 -7.76 -7.21
CA CYS A 120 8.13 -9.18 -6.90
C CYS A 120 6.73 -9.79 -7.18
#